data_AF-A0A4Y3RS52-F1
#
_entry.id   AF-A0A4Y3RS52-F1
#
_cell.length_a   1.000
_cell.length_b   1.000
_cell.length_c   1.000
_cell.angle_alpha   90.00
_cell.angle_beta   90.00
_cell.angle_gamma   90.00
#
_symmetry.space_group_name_H-M   'P 1'
#
loop_
_entity.id
_entity.type
_entity.pdbx_description
1 polymer ?
#
loop_
_entity_poly.entity_id
_entity_poly.type
_entity_poly.pdbx_seq_one_letter_code
_entity_poly.pdbx_strand_id
1 'polypeptide(L)'
;MPSAYTNLDLTGPHRDTPDLVVDGRPLLHRLDDVDGVDAVSPLASDLPPVLRADTVRTLLHATGRRIVHSCPDCEDPGCGAVTAVVEHDGEDVVWRDFVWQTGDLADPVDLTRDGYPGIGPYRFRGDTYRSVLLRLLDGTTTEPHGDTRLAAA
;
A
#
# COMPACT_ATOMS: atom_id res chain seq x y z
N MET A 1 -12.84 5.32 25.00
CA MET A 1 -12.75 6.47 24.08
C MET A 1 -12.23 5.92 22.77
N PRO A 2 -12.98 5.99 21.66
CA PRO A 2 -12.44 5.55 20.38
C PRO A 2 -11.23 6.43 20.06
N SER A 3 -10.10 5.82 19.72
CA SER A 3 -8.94 6.59 19.27
C SER A 3 -9.36 7.40 18.04
N ALA A 4 -9.17 8.72 18.10
CA ALA A 4 -9.31 9.58 16.90
C ALA A 4 -8.28 9.22 15.82
N TYR A 5 -7.30 8.39 16.17
CA TYR A 5 -6.20 7.95 15.34
C TYR A 5 -6.27 6.45 15.10
N THR A 6 -6.14 6.09 13.83
CA THR A 6 -5.87 4.75 13.34
C THR A 6 -4.43 4.37 13.71
N ASN A 7 -4.24 3.16 14.23
CA ASN A 7 -2.90 2.64 14.48
C ASN A 7 -2.29 2.16 13.16
N LEU A 8 -1.07 2.62 12.88
CA LEU A 8 -0.27 2.13 11.77
C LEU A 8 0.94 1.38 12.32
N ASP A 9 1.14 0.16 11.85
CA ASP A 9 2.30 -0.67 12.16
C ASP A 9 2.77 -1.42 10.89
N LEU A 10 3.79 -2.26 11.02
CA LEU A 10 4.26 -3.13 9.93
C LEU A 10 4.05 -4.58 10.32
N THR A 11 3.74 -5.43 9.37
CA THR A 11 3.79 -6.88 9.62
C THR A 11 5.20 -7.25 10.06
N GLY A 12 5.33 -8.13 11.06
CA GLY A 12 6.60 -8.44 11.70
C GLY A 12 7.72 -8.91 10.73
N PRO A 13 8.97 -8.92 11.19
CA PRO A 13 10.19 -9.10 10.38
C PRO A 13 10.36 -10.48 9.71
N HIS A 14 9.36 -11.35 9.79
CA HIS A 14 9.38 -12.73 9.30
C HIS A 14 8.50 -12.97 8.08
N ARG A 15 7.85 -11.93 7.53
CA ARG A 15 7.28 -12.03 6.19
C ARG A 15 8.33 -11.57 5.19
N ASP A 16 8.53 -12.36 4.13
CA ASP A 16 9.40 -12.02 2.99
C ASP A 16 8.98 -10.71 2.30
N THR A 17 7.78 -10.20 2.61
CA THR A 17 7.25 -8.91 2.15
C THR A 17 6.56 -8.15 3.31
N PRO A 18 7.16 -7.06 3.83
CA PRO A 18 6.53 -6.24 4.86
C PRO A 18 5.27 -5.53 4.33
N ASP A 19 4.15 -5.68 5.04
CA ASP A 19 2.88 -5.01 4.73
C ASP A 19 2.49 -3.98 5.80
N LEU A 20 1.65 -3.00 5.44
CA LEU A 20 1.13 -1.97 6.35
C LEU A 20 -0.04 -2.52 7.16
N VAL A 21 0.07 -2.47 8.48
CA VAL A 21 -0.97 -2.93 9.41
C VAL A 21 -1.77 -1.72 9.88
N VAL A 22 -3.05 -1.67 9.50
CA VAL A 22 -4.00 -0.61 9.82
C VAL A 22 -5.00 -1.11 10.87
N ASP A 23 -4.99 -0.49 12.05
CA ASP A 23 -5.77 -0.91 13.23
C ASP A 23 -5.62 -2.41 13.54
N GLY A 24 -4.38 -2.89 13.52
CA GLY A 24 -4.04 -4.28 13.85
C GLY A 24 -4.39 -5.31 12.78
N ARG A 25 -4.86 -4.89 11.59
CA ARG A 25 -5.08 -5.78 10.43
C ARG A 25 -4.25 -5.35 9.23
N PRO A 26 -3.61 -6.29 8.50
CA PRO A 26 -2.90 -5.99 7.26
C PRO A 26 -3.84 -5.29 6.27
N LEU A 27 -3.37 -4.23 5.61
CA LEU A 27 -4.16 -3.47 4.65
C LEU A 27 -4.59 -4.37 3.49
N LEU A 28 -3.71 -5.25 3.02
CA LEU A 28 -4.01 -6.21 1.96
C LEU A 28 -5.19 -7.11 2.31
N HIS A 29 -5.23 -7.62 3.54
CA HIS A 29 -6.34 -8.45 4.01
C HIS A 29 -7.66 -7.68 4.04
N ARG A 30 -7.63 -6.37 4.36
CA ARG A 30 -8.86 -5.56 4.35
C ARG A 30 -9.36 -5.29 2.94
N LEU A 31 -8.46 -5.08 1.99
CA LEU A 31 -8.83 -4.90 0.58
C LEU A 31 -9.48 -6.18 0.04
N ASP A 32 -8.91 -7.33 0.38
CA ASP A 32 -9.43 -8.66 0.05
C ASP A 32 -10.84 -8.92 0.61
N ASP A 33 -11.04 -8.64 1.91
CA ASP A 33 -12.34 -8.77 2.60
C ASP A 33 -13.46 -7.93 1.94
N VAL A 34 -13.10 -6.77 1.35
CA VAL A 34 -14.07 -5.82 0.79
C VAL A 34 -14.41 -6.13 -0.66
N ASP A 35 -13.44 -6.53 -1.47
CA ASP A 35 -13.66 -6.85 -2.88
C ASP A 35 -14.35 -8.22 -3.02
N GLY A 36 -14.15 -9.15 -2.09
CA GLY A 36 -14.76 -10.50 -2.09
C GLY A 36 -14.30 -11.39 -3.26
N VAL A 37 -13.57 -10.79 -4.21
CA VAL A 37 -12.67 -11.39 -5.17
C VAL A 37 -11.29 -11.15 -4.60
N ASP A 38 -10.46 -12.20 -4.62
CA ASP A 38 -9.05 -12.12 -4.22
C ASP A 38 -8.47 -10.84 -4.84
N ALA A 39 -8.16 -9.82 -4.03
CA ALA A 39 -7.61 -8.55 -4.54
C ALA A 39 -6.23 -8.77 -5.22
N VAL A 40 -5.75 -10.01 -5.12
CA VAL A 40 -4.53 -10.61 -5.62
C VAL A 40 -4.75 -11.38 -6.94
N SER A 41 -5.98 -11.72 -7.34
CA SER A 41 -6.25 -12.52 -8.56
C SER A 41 -6.09 -11.76 -9.90
N PRO A 42 -6.35 -10.44 -10.01
CA PRO A 42 -6.04 -9.70 -11.24
C PRO A 42 -4.57 -9.28 -11.36
N LEU A 43 -3.81 -9.32 -10.25
CA LEU A 43 -2.36 -9.13 -10.23
C LEU A 43 -1.71 -10.45 -10.64
N ALA A 44 -1.38 -10.57 -11.92
CA ALA A 44 -0.79 -11.78 -12.46
C ALA A 44 0.34 -12.34 -11.54
N SER A 45 0.20 -13.62 -11.19
CA SER A 45 1.21 -14.53 -10.62
C SER A 45 1.48 -14.37 -9.12
N ASP A 46 0.87 -15.23 -8.29
CA ASP A 46 1.39 -15.81 -7.02
C ASP A 46 2.16 -14.92 -6.02
N LEU A 47 2.13 -13.59 -6.16
CA LEU A 47 3.00 -12.65 -5.47
C LEU A 47 2.16 -11.52 -4.87
N PRO A 48 2.25 -11.29 -3.55
CA PRO A 48 1.52 -10.22 -2.91
C PRO A 48 2.01 -8.86 -3.43
N PRO A 49 1.11 -7.88 -3.61
CA PRO A 49 1.50 -6.52 -3.98
C PRO A 49 2.51 -5.96 -2.98
N VAL A 50 3.56 -5.32 -3.47
CA VAL A 50 4.69 -4.85 -2.65
C VAL A 50 4.62 -3.35 -2.39
N LEU A 51 5.01 -2.96 -1.19
CA LEU A 51 5.29 -1.57 -0.85
C LEU A 51 6.73 -1.25 -1.24
N ARG A 52 6.94 -0.61 -2.39
CA ARG A 52 8.27 -0.19 -2.82
C ARG A 52 8.75 1.04 -2.06
N ALA A 53 10.07 1.09 -1.85
CA ALA A 53 10.75 2.20 -1.19
C ALA A 53 10.50 3.56 -1.88
N ASP A 54 10.39 3.60 -3.21
CA ASP A 54 10.14 4.84 -3.94
C ASP A 54 8.72 5.40 -3.70
N THR A 55 7.73 4.50 -3.69
CA THR A 55 6.35 4.81 -3.30
C THR A 55 6.28 5.31 -1.86
N VAL A 56 6.98 4.64 -0.94
CA VAL A 56 7.07 5.03 0.47
C VAL A 56 7.71 6.41 0.65
N ARG A 57 8.77 6.71 -0.11
CA ARG A 57 9.39 8.06 -0.14
C ARG A 57 8.42 9.12 -0.64
N THR A 58 7.62 8.79 -1.66
CA THR A 58 6.61 9.71 -2.18
C THR A 58 5.51 9.97 -1.14
N LEU A 59 5.06 8.93 -0.44
CA LEU A 59 4.06 9.02 0.64
C LEU A 59 4.53 9.89 1.82
N LEU A 60 5.84 9.94 2.10
CA LEU A 60 6.41 10.79 3.14
C LEU A 60 6.34 12.30 2.83
N HIS A 61 6.29 12.67 1.55
CA HIS A 61 6.51 14.06 1.13
C HIS A 61 5.35 14.67 0.35
N ALA A 62 4.40 13.87 -0.13
CA ALA A 62 3.52 14.30 -1.20
C ALA A 62 2.04 14.02 -0.87
N THR A 63 1.20 15.04 -1.09
CA THR A 63 -0.27 14.98 -0.87
C THR A 63 -1.05 14.80 -2.18
N GLY A 64 -2.21 14.16 -2.09
CA GLY A 64 -3.09 13.83 -3.21
C GLY A 64 -3.17 12.33 -3.45
N ARG A 65 -3.70 11.92 -4.60
CA ARG A 65 -3.81 10.50 -4.98
C ARG A 65 -2.41 9.90 -5.15
N ARG A 66 -2.10 8.86 -4.39
CA ARG A 66 -0.82 8.15 -4.41
C ARG A 66 -1.05 6.66 -4.50
N ILE A 67 -0.15 5.99 -5.18
CA ILE A 67 -0.08 4.54 -5.18
C ILE A 67 0.27 4.10 -3.76
N VAL A 68 -0.50 3.18 -3.21
CA VAL A 68 -0.24 2.51 -1.94
C VAL A 68 0.35 1.13 -2.21
N HIS A 69 -0.23 0.40 -3.16
CA HIS A 69 0.24 -0.89 -3.62
C HIS A 69 0.27 -0.94 -5.14
N SER A 70 1.32 -1.51 -5.72
CA SER A 70 1.42 -1.77 -7.15
C SER A 70 1.84 -3.22 -7.42
N CYS A 71 1.69 -3.64 -8.67
CA CYS A 71 2.18 -4.95 -9.12
C CYS A 71 3.69 -5.10 -8.86
N PRO A 72 4.14 -6.18 -8.19
CA PRO A 72 5.54 -6.40 -7.87
C PRO A 72 6.40 -6.71 -9.10
N ASP A 73 5.80 -7.29 -10.14
CA ASP A 73 6.51 -7.77 -11.34
C ASP A 73 6.84 -6.65 -12.33
N CYS A 74 5.82 -5.88 -12.73
CA CYS A 74 5.97 -4.88 -13.80
C CYS A 74 6.09 -3.44 -13.29
N GLU A 75 5.77 -3.18 -12.01
CA GLU A 75 5.77 -1.85 -11.38
C GLU A 75 4.82 -0.84 -12.04
N ASP A 76 4.09 -1.27 -13.06
CA ASP A 76 3.27 -0.44 -13.93
C ASP A 76 1.85 -0.35 -13.35
N PRO A 77 1.33 0.87 -13.11
CA PRO A 77 -0.05 1.03 -12.65
C PRO A 77 -1.07 0.55 -13.69
N GLY A 78 -0.68 0.37 -14.95
CA GLY A 78 -1.42 -0.32 -16.02
C GLY A 78 -1.73 -1.78 -15.74
N CYS A 79 -0.97 -2.46 -14.87
CA CYS A 79 -1.26 -3.83 -14.44
C CYS A 79 -2.24 -3.87 -13.26
N GLY A 80 -2.44 -2.76 -12.58
CA GLY A 80 -3.27 -2.65 -11.39
C GLY A 80 -2.48 -2.15 -10.19
N ALA A 81 -2.96 -1.06 -9.63
CA ALA A 81 -2.42 -0.43 -8.44
C ALA A 81 -3.55 0.05 -7.53
N VAL A 82 -3.42 -0.21 -6.24
CA VAL A 82 -4.31 0.39 -5.24
C VAL A 82 -3.77 1.79 -4.97
N THR A 83 -4.60 2.79 -5.23
CA THR A 83 -4.28 4.19 -4.93
C THR A 83 -5.18 4.70 -3.81
N ALA A 84 -4.66 5.62 -3.02
CA ALA A 84 -5.42 6.32 -1.99
C ALA A 84 -5.12 7.81 -2.04
N VAL A 85 -6.09 8.62 -1.64
CA VAL A 85 -5.89 10.05 -1.45
C VAL A 85 -5.24 10.25 -0.09
N VAL A 86 -4.03 10.81 -0.11
CA VAL A 86 -3.24 11.14 1.08
C VAL A 86 -3.33 12.64 1.32
N GLU A 87 -3.93 13.05 2.42
CA GLU A 87 -4.04 14.45 2.84
C GLU A 87 -3.27 14.67 4.14
N HIS A 88 -2.62 15.81 4.26
CA HIS A 88 -1.95 16.20 5.50
C HIS A 88 -2.86 17.20 6.24
N ASP A 89 -3.32 16.83 7.43
CA ASP A 89 -4.12 17.66 8.33
C ASP A 89 -3.22 18.16 9.47
N GLY A 90 -2.47 19.22 9.20
CA GLY A 90 -1.44 19.73 10.12
C GLY A 90 -0.27 18.75 10.25
N GLU A 91 -0.13 18.15 11.42
CA GLU A 91 0.88 17.11 11.70
C GLU A 91 0.32 15.69 11.49
N ASP A 92 -0.97 15.55 11.20
CA ASP A 92 -1.62 14.26 10.97
C ASP A 92 -1.71 13.93 9.47
N VAL A 93 -1.78 12.64 9.15
CA VAL A 93 -1.92 12.15 7.77
C VAL A 93 -3.22 11.37 7.65
N VAL A 94 -4.05 11.73 6.68
CA VAL A 94 -5.34 11.10 6.42
C VAL A 94 -5.29 10.35 5.09
N TRP A 95 -5.61 9.06 5.12
CA TRP A 95 -5.78 8.24 3.93
C TRP A 95 -7.27 7.97 3.69
N ARG A 96 -7.76 8.30 2.50
CA ARG A 96 -9.16 8.07 2.11
C ARG A 96 -9.27 7.76 0.62
N ASP A 97 -10.48 7.50 0.15
CA ASP A 97 -10.79 7.32 -1.28
C ASP A 97 -9.87 6.25 -1.94
N PHE A 98 -9.77 5.10 -1.26
CA PHE A 98 -9.04 3.93 -1.75
C PHE A 98 -9.74 3.40 -2.98
N VAL A 99 -8.97 3.23 -4.06
CA VAL A 99 -9.46 2.74 -5.34
C VAL A 99 -8.46 1.79 -5.95
N TRP A 100 -8.98 0.79 -6.62
CA TRP A 100 -8.25 0.02 -7.60
C TRP A 100 -8.12 0.85 -8.87
N GLN A 101 -6.92 1.01 -9.39
CA GLN A 101 -6.69 1.72 -10.63
C GLN A 101 -5.79 0.92 -11.56
N THR A 102 -6.25 0.74 -12.79
CA THR A 102 -5.46 0.15 -13.89
C THR A 102 -5.25 1.22 -14.94
N GLY A 103 -4.02 1.72 -15.10
CA GLY A 103 -3.69 2.77 -16.08
C GLY A 103 -2.89 3.92 -15.47
N ASP A 104 -2.93 5.09 -16.09
CA ASP A 104 -2.18 6.26 -15.62
C ASP A 104 -2.84 6.88 -14.39
N LEU A 105 -2.06 7.40 -13.44
CA LEU A 105 -2.58 8.16 -12.29
C LEU A 105 -3.42 9.39 -12.69
N ALA A 106 -3.25 9.87 -13.92
CA ALA A 106 -4.05 10.92 -14.52
C ALA A 106 -5.43 10.46 -15.02
N ASP A 107 -5.66 9.15 -15.17
CA ASP A 107 -6.93 8.63 -15.64
C ASP A 107 -8.06 8.89 -14.62
N PRO A 108 -9.28 9.19 -15.08
CA PRO A 108 -10.41 9.41 -14.19
C PRO A 108 -10.74 8.14 -13.42
N VAL A 109 -10.80 8.25 -12.10
CA VAL A 109 -11.09 7.11 -11.21
C VAL A 109 -12.54 7.15 -10.75
N ASP A 110 -13.24 6.04 -10.90
CA ASP A 110 -14.63 5.91 -10.46
C ASP A 110 -14.70 5.25 -9.08
N LEU A 111 -14.92 6.06 -8.04
CA LEU A 111 -15.04 5.58 -6.66
C LEU A 111 -16.22 4.62 -6.44
N THR A 112 -17.24 4.64 -7.31
CA THR A 112 -18.41 3.77 -7.17
C THR A 112 -18.18 2.39 -7.75
N ARG A 113 -17.31 2.30 -8.76
CA ARG A 113 -17.00 1.07 -9.49
C ARG A 113 -15.70 0.42 -9.02
N ASP A 114 -14.68 1.25 -8.82
CA ASP A 114 -13.31 0.82 -8.53
C ASP A 114 -12.87 1.21 -7.10
N GLY A 115 -13.74 1.89 -6.34
CA GLY A 115 -13.47 2.20 -4.94
C GLY A 115 -13.66 1.01 -4.01
N TYR A 116 -12.95 1.02 -2.89
CA TYR A 116 -13.11 0.07 -1.80
C TYR A 116 -14.08 0.62 -0.73
N PRO A 117 -15.41 0.38 -0.86
CA PRO A 117 -16.38 0.88 0.11
C PRO A 117 -16.12 0.26 1.48
N GLY A 118 -15.93 1.10 2.50
CA GLY A 118 -15.66 0.67 3.88
C GLY A 118 -14.18 0.63 4.27
N ILE A 119 -13.27 0.98 3.36
CA ILE A 119 -11.85 1.19 3.66
C ILE A 119 -11.57 2.70 3.86
N GLY A 120 -11.17 3.05 5.07
CA GLY A 120 -10.94 4.44 5.48
C GLY A 120 -12.23 5.23 5.73
N PRO A 121 -12.14 6.54 6.03
CA PRO A 121 -10.91 7.32 6.15
C PRO A 121 -10.07 6.90 7.37
N TYR A 122 -8.78 6.67 7.16
CA TYR A 122 -7.81 6.36 8.21
C TYR A 122 -7.03 7.62 8.57
N ARG A 123 -6.98 7.95 9.86
CA ARG A 123 -6.24 9.13 10.34
C ARG A 123 -5.05 8.66 11.16
N PHE A 124 -3.85 8.92 10.67
CA PHE A 124 -2.60 8.56 11.33
C PHE A 124 -1.97 9.80 11.96
N ARG A 125 -1.28 9.61 13.10
CA ARG A 125 -0.39 10.65 13.61
C ARG A 125 0.87 10.73 12.74
N GLY A 126 1.29 11.92 12.36
CA GLY A 126 2.45 12.10 11.47
C GLY A 126 3.74 11.51 12.02
N ASP A 127 4.02 11.64 13.32
CA ASP A 127 5.22 11.05 13.92
C ASP A 127 5.24 9.53 13.78
N THR A 128 4.10 8.87 14.07
CA THR A 128 3.96 7.41 13.94
C THR A 128 4.03 7.00 12.48
N TYR A 129 3.29 7.70 11.61
CA TYR A 129 3.26 7.47 10.17
C TYR A 129 4.66 7.53 9.55
N ARG A 130 5.38 8.61 9.81
CA ARG A 130 6.74 8.82 9.35
C ARG A 130 7.69 7.76 9.88
N SER A 131 7.59 7.43 11.18
CA SER A 131 8.46 6.43 11.81
C SER A 131 8.27 5.04 11.19
N VAL A 132 7.03 4.63 10.91
CA VAL A 132 6.72 3.35 10.26
C VAL A 132 7.29 3.32 8.84
N LEU A 133 7.05 4.37 8.05
CA LEU A 133 7.55 4.44 6.67
C LEU A 133 9.07 4.48 6.60
N LEU A 134 9.74 5.20 7.52
CA LEU A 134 11.21 5.20 7.61
C LEU A 134 11.75 3.80 7.93
N ARG A 135 11.14 3.09 8.90
CA ARG A 135 11.54 1.71 9.23
C ARG A 135 11.39 0.76 8.03
N LEU A 136 10.37 0.97 7.20
CA LEU A 136 10.18 0.22 5.97
C LEU A 136 11.28 0.50 4.94
N LEU A 137 11.72 1.77 4.81
CA LEU A 137 12.87 2.14 3.97
C LEU A 137 14.18 1.54 4.47
N ASP A 138 14.39 1.53 5.79
CA ASP A 138 15.58 0.94 6.41
C ASP A 138 15.63 -0.59 6.21
N GLY A 139 14.47 -1.27 6.34
CA GLY A 139 14.35 -2.71 6.11
C GLY A 139 14.57 -3.13 4.66
N THR A 140 14.03 -2.38 3.70
CA THR A 140 14.17 -2.66 2.25
C THR A 140 15.58 -2.40 1.71
N THR A 141 16.41 -1.65 2.42
CA THR A 141 17.79 -1.35 2.01
C THR A 141 18.77 -2.51 2.34
N THR A 142 18.33 -3.54 3.07
CA THR A 142 19.24 -4.57 3.64
C THR A 142 19.38 -5.86 2.82
N GLU A 143 18.64 -6.09 1.72
CA GLU A 143 18.79 -7.34 0.96
C GLU A 143 19.12 -7.14 -0.54
N PRO A 144 20.32 -7.55 -1.01
CA PRO A 144 20.56 -7.78 -2.43
C PRO A 144 19.73 -8.99 -2.85
N HIS A 145 18.70 -8.77 -3.68
CA HIS A 145 17.86 -9.81 -4.23
C HIS A 145 18.73 -10.87 -4.92
N GLY A 146 18.79 -12.05 -4.30
CA GLY A 146 19.58 -13.18 -4.75
C GLY A 146 19.07 -13.70 -6.08
N ASP A 147 19.94 -13.60 -7.08
CA ASP A 147 19.95 -14.33 -8.34
C ASP A 147 19.39 -15.76 -8.18
N THR A 148 18.19 -16.03 -8.69
CA THR A 148 17.79 -17.41 -9.03
C THR A 148 17.93 -17.57 -10.54
N ARG A 149 19.17 -17.78 -10.95
CA ARG A 149 19.53 -18.35 -12.25
C ARG A 149 18.89 -19.73 -12.36
N LEU A 150 17.80 -19.83 -13.11
CA LEU A 150 17.27 -21.11 -13.58
C LEU A 150 18.28 -21.72 -14.56
N ALA A 151 19.24 -22.49 -14.04
CA ALA A 151 19.98 -23.46 -14.81
C ALA A 151 19.11 -24.72 -14.93
N ALA A 152 18.38 -24.84 -16.03
CA ALA A 152 17.79 -26.11 -16.45
C ALA A 152 18.67 -26.70 -17.56
N ALA A 153 19.03 -27.97 -17.32
CA ALA A 153 19.98 -28.82 -18.03
C ALA A 153 19.57 -29.18 -19.46
#